data_AF-A0A1V5HIJ8-F1
#
_entry.id   AF-A0A1V5HIJ8-F1
#
_cell.length_a   1.000
_cell.length_b   1.000
_cell.length_c   1.000
_cell.angle_alpha   90.00
_cell.angle_beta   90.00
_cell.angle_gamma   90.00
#
_symmetry.space_group_name_H-M   'P 1'
#
loop_
_entity.id
_entity.type
_entity.pdbx_description
1 polymer ?
#
loop_
_entity_poly.entity_id
_entity_poly.type
_entity_poly.pdbx_seq_one_letter_code
_entity_poly.pdbx_strand_id
1 'polypeptide(L)'
;MKNKLSIITVLFALILTGCAKENLEKEAEPKMITVSVAMTSPEDDDATRVSLTPDSKTPQGLILKWETTDKLMLCFEYNTNYYHVDAPIVPASISANGKTADFTFAIPYQIPSGATFNLYVVYQKTNTDNADGGYFRSNTKIYELEKREKDCITLDKLNSTGKGGISRPMLYFSKKNITNTENPAIGPITLMHAGWIMAIHFKNNTSAQINLPQFIAFGKDNLNWVLNGDYPVATTSFDFSSNTFSSSSSSRGWLYLNINEESSSPLYGGKLAAGASTVFYRWVAINDTSIPTLNGEIWIGSWTYKITQNMLPARTIEYGKTYHVYTTWDGKNFSRTAPY
;
A
#
# COMPACT_ATOMS: atom_id res chain seq x y z
N MET A 1 -28.89 -34.58 76.33
CA MET A 1 -27.47 -34.50 76.74
C MET A 1 -27.10 -33.05 77.01
N LYS A 2 -26.03 -32.82 77.81
CA LYS A 2 -25.28 -31.57 78.12
C LYS A 2 -25.50 -30.40 77.12
N ASN A 3 -25.90 -29.20 77.57
CA ASN A 3 -25.05 -28.05 78.01
C ASN A 3 -24.09 -27.54 76.92
N LYS A 4 -23.91 -26.24 76.61
CA LYS A 4 -24.01 -24.95 77.38
C LYS A 4 -24.62 -23.84 76.46
N LEU A 5 -25.09 -22.63 76.84
CA LEU A 5 -24.51 -21.49 77.64
C LEU A 5 -23.18 -20.94 77.08
N SER A 6 -22.91 -19.63 76.90
CA SER A 6 -23.63 -18.34 77.16
C SER A 6 -23.42 -17.38 75.96
N ILE A 7 -24.29 -16.41 75.60
CA ILE A 7 -24.65 -15.09 76.19
C ILE A 7 -23.46 -14.13 76.46
N ILE A 8 -23.66 -12.86 76.04
CA ILE A 8 -23.07 -11.54 76.45
C ILE A 8 -22.30 -10.81 75.32
N THR A 9 -22.89 -9.81 74.63
CA THR A 9 -22.85 -8.32 74.86
C THR A 9 -21.43 -7.73 74.63
N VAL A 10 -21.16 -6.60 73.93
CA VAL A 10 -21.72 -5.24 74.09
C VAL A 10 -21.61 -4.39 72.79
N LEU A 11 -22.67 -3.61 72.54
CA LEU A 11 -22.75 -2.25 71.98
C LEU A 11 -21.44 -1.52 71.56
N PHE A 12 -21.42 -0.91 70.36
CA PHE A 12 -21.28 0.56 70.20
C PHE A 12 -21.69 0.98 68.77
N ALA A 13 -21.84 2.29 68.53
CA ALA A 13 -22.51 2.82 67.33
C ALA A 13 -21.85 4.10 66.78
N LEU A 14 -22.47 4.63 65.72
CA LEU A 14 -22.49 6.03 65.23
C LEU A 14 -21.50 6.51 64.14
N ILE A 15 -22.13 7.22 63.18
CA ILE A 15 -21.66 8.41 62.43
C ILE A 15 -20.68 8.21 61.26
N LEU A 16 -21.27 8.30 60.06
CA LEU A 16 -20.88 9.13 58.91
C LEU A 16 -19.53 9.88 58.99
N THR A 17 -18.64 9.63 58.04
CA THR A 17 -18.07 10.68 57.16
C THR A 17 -17.39 10.02 55.97
N GLY A 18 -17.24 10.75 54.86
CA GLY A 18 -16.63 10.21 53.64
C GLY A 18 -17.53 10.25 52.42
N CYS A 19 -18.12 11.41 52.09
CA CYS A 19 -18.36 11.72 50.68
C CYS A 19 -17.01 11.87 50.00
N ALA A 20 -16.40 10.75 49.62
CA ALA A 20 -15.41 10.77 48.57
C ALA A 20 -16.11 11.35 47.33
N LYS A 21 -15.77 12.60 46.98
CA LYS A 21 -15.76 12.94 45.57
C LYS A 21 -14.73 12.02 44.96
N GLU A 22 -15.19 10.93 44.37
CA GLU A 22 -14.47 10.38 43.23
C GLU A 22 -14.34 11.54 42.25
N ASN A 23 -13.14 12.11 42.18
CA ASN A 23 -12.72 12.80 40.99
C ASN A 23 -12.64 11.70 39.92
N LEU A 24 -13.80 11.40 39.34
CA LEU A 24 -13.87 10.95 37.96
C LEU A 24 -13.18 12.05 37.16
N GLU A 25 -11.87 11.90 37.01
CA GLU A 25 -11.12 12.59 35.98
C GLU A 25 -11.85 12.24 34.69
N LYS A 26 -12.60 13.23 34.16
CA LYS A 26 -13.26 13.06 32.88
C LYS A 26 -12.17 12.72 31.89
N GLU A 27 -12.19 11.48 31.40
CA GLU A 27 -11.33 11.01 30.33
C GLU A 27 -11.46 12.03 29.20
N ALA A 28 -10.38 12.80 28.99
CA ALA A 28 -10.47 14.02 28.21
C ALA A 28 -10.80 13.65 26.77
N GLU A 29 -11.94 14.13 26.25
CA GLU A 29 -12.46 13.69 24.96
C GLU A 29 -11.36 13.78 23.90
N PRO A 30 -11.14 12.70 23.11
CA PRO A 30 -9.97 12.58 22.26
C PRO A 30 -9.98 13.72 21.24
N LYS A 31 -8.96 14.57 21.33
CA LYS A 31 -8.87 15.80 20.55
C LYS A 31 -8.72 15.48 19.07
N MET A 32 -9.85 15.55 18.36
CA MET A 32 -9.92 15.30 16.92
C MET A 32 -9.29 16.45 16.14
N ILE A 33 -8.46 16.09 15.17
CA ILE A 33 -7.86 16.96 14.17
C ILE A 33 -8.40 16.53 12.81
N THR A 34 -8.73 17.50 11.95
CA THR A 34 -9.02 17.27 10.53
C THR A 34 -7.92 17.91 9.70
N VAL A 35 -7.42 17.19 8.69
CA VAL A 35 -6.42 17.66 7.72
C VAL A 35 -6.89 17.39 6.31
N SER A 36 -6.64 18.32 5.38
CA SER A 36 -6.90 18.11 3.95
C SER A 36 -5.69 17.47 3.29
N VAL A 37 -5.92 16.45 2.47
CA VAL A 37 -4.88 15.54 1.97
C VAL A 37 -4.99 15.39 0.45
N ALA A 38 -3.87 15.68 -0.25
CA ALA A 38 -3.76 15.60 -1.68
C ALA A 38 -2.94 14.38 -2.14
N MET A 39 -3.49 13.62 -3.09
CA MET A 39 -2.74 12.71 -3.95
C MET A 39 -2.15 13.52 -5.11
N THR A 40 -0.84 13.76 -5.09
CA THR A 40 -0.12 14.43 -6.19
C THR A 40 0.69 13.43 -7.01
N SER A 41 0.58 13.52 -8.33
CA SER A 41 1.39 12.77 -9.28
C SER A 41 2.45 13.69 -9.91
N PRO A 42 3.65 13.22 -10.32
CA PRO A 42 4.65 14.03 -11.04
C PRO A 42 4.28 14.26 -12.52
N GLU A 43 2.97 14.26 -12.73
CA GLU A 43 2.19 13.82 -13.88
C GLU A 43 0.76 14.42 -13.72
N ASP A 44 0.69 15.53 -12.97
CA ASP A 44 -0.46 16.44 -12.90
C ASP A 44 -0.32 17.59 -13.94
N ASP A 45 0.84 17.70 -14.61
CA ASP A 45 0.99 18.35 -15.91
C ASP A 45 0.47 17.42 -17.03
N ASP A 46 -0.21 17.98 -18.03
CA ASP A 46 -1.16 17.27 -18.91
C ASP A 46 -0.67 16.06 -19.73
N ALA A 47 0.63 15.81 -19.83
CA ALA A 47 1.23 14.91 -20.83
C ALA A 47 1.31 13.40 -20.45
N THR A 48 1.34 13.09 -19.16
CA THR A 48 1.50 11.75 -18.55
C THR A 48 0.84 11.79 -17.17
N ARG A 49 0.13 10.75 -16.70
CA ARG A 49 -0.79 10.75 -15.53
C ARG A 49 -0.88 9.35 -14.83
N VAL A 50 -1.15 9.21 -13.51
CA VAL A 50 -1.49 7.92 -12.77
C VAL A 50 -2.59 8.07 -11.67
N SER A 51 -3.54 7.18 -11.25
CA SER A 51 -4.46 6.17 -11.89
C SER A 51 -4.17 4.65 -11.78
N LEU A 52 -5.06 3.96 -11.06
CA LEU A 52 -5.69 2.68 -11.36
C LEU A 52 -6.98 2.80 -12.25
N THR A 53 -6.98 3.61 -13.32
CA THR A 53 -8.12 3.79 -14.27
C THR A 53 -7.65 4.56 -15.51
N PRO A 54 -7.73 4.02 -16.75
CA PRO A 54 -7.33 4.73 -17.97
C PRO A 54 -8.29 5.87 -18.34
N ASP A 55 -7.78 6.90 -19.04
CA ASP A 55 -8.63 7.95 -19.65
C ASP A 55 -8.48 8.03 -21.18
N SER A 56 -9.47 8.64 -21.84
CA SER A 56 -9.59 8.70 -23.30
C SER A 56 -8.77 9.80 -23.99
N LYS A 57 -8.06 10.64 -23.23
CA LYS A 57 -7.16 11.70 -23.72
C LYS A 57 -5.70 11.32 -23.56
N THR A 58 -5.36 10.62 -22.48
CA THR A 58 -4.06 10.00 -22.26
C THR A 58 -4.23 8.47 -22.21
N PRO A 59 -4.21 7.73 -23.33
CA PRO A 59 -4.39 6.26 -23.35
C PRO A 59 -3.22 5.45 -22.76
N GLN A 60 -2.22 6.16 -22.24
CA GLN A 60 -1.09 5.68 -21.44
C GLN A 60 -1.14 6.25 -20.00
N GLY A 61 -1.90 7.33 -19.82
CA GLY A 61 -2.17 7.97 -18.54
C GLY A 61 -3.50 7.52 -17.92
N LEU A 62 -3.67 7.99 -16.70
CA LEU A 62 -4.33 7.30 -15.59
C LEU A 62 -4.52 8.44 -14.51
N ILE A 63 -5.56 8.59 -13.66
CA ILE A 63 -5.67 9.74 -12.67
C ILE A 63 -6.05 9.39 -11.18
N LEU A 64 -5.11 9.41 -10.20
CA LEU A 64 -5.29 8.86 -8.83
C LEU A 64 -6.32 9.63 -8.00
N LYS A 65 -7.17 8.89 -7.27
CA LYS A 65 -8.32 9.44 -6.56
C LYS A 65 -8.61 8.68 -5.27
N TRP A 66 -9.24 9.41 -4.35
CA TRP A 66 -9.86 8.91 -3.14
C TRP A 66 -11.19 8.19 -3.40
N GLU A 67 -11.40 7.10 -2.68
CA GLU A 67 -12.67 6.39 -2.55
C GLU A 67 -13.25 6.59 -1.14
N THR A 68 -14.58 6.45 -1.00
CA THR A 68 -15.30 6.75 0.26
C THR A 68 -14.99 5.80 1.43
N THR A 69 -14.18 4.76 1.19
CA THR A 69 -13.71 3.78 2.18
C THR A 69 -12.21 3.86 2.45
N ASP A 70 -11.49 4.81 1.85
CA ASP A 70 -10.05 4.97 2.07
C ASP A 70 -9.73 5.42 3.51
N LYS A 71 -8.52 5.06 3.95
CA LYS A 71 -7.95 5.49 5.22
C LYS A 71 -6.47 5.84 5.04
N LEU A 72 -5.94 6.61 5.98
CA LEU A 72 -4.51 6.82 6.15
C LEU A 72 -4.04 6.05 7.38
N MET A 73 -2.87 5.45 7.29
CA MET A 73 -2.18 4.84 8.42
C MET A 73 -1.20 5.88 8.97
N LEU A 74 -1.34 6.26 10.24
CA LEU A 74 -0.52 7.29 10.88
C LEU A 74 0.41 6.66 11.94
N CYS A 75 1.60 7.22 12.08
CA CYS A 75 2.51 6.97 13.18
C CYS A 75 2.97 8.30 13.80
N PHE A 76 2.73 8.46 15.09
CA PHE A 76 3.19 9.59 15.90
C PHE A 76 4.42 9.15 16.71
N GLU A 77 5.53 9.86 16.58
CA GLU A 77 6.75 9.64 17.34
C GLU A 77 6.90 10.75 18.41
N TYR A 78 6.94 10.36 19.68
CA TYR A 78 7.07 11.25 20.83
C TYR A 78 7.88 10.58 21.95
N ASN A 79 8.93 11.26 22.45
CA ASN A 79 9.83 10.75 23.49
C ASN A 79 10.30 9.30 23.25
N THR A 80 10.73 8.98 22.02
CA THR A 80 11.12 7.64 21.52
C THR A 80 10.01 6.57 21.47
N ASN A 81 8.80 6.88 21.91
CA ASN A 81 7.62 6.02 21.75
C ASN A 81 6.97 6.26 20.39
N TYR A 82 6.27 5.24 19.89
CA TYR A 82 5.54 5.28 18.62
C TYR A 82 4.09 4.88 18.85
N TYR A 83 3.16 5.72 18.40
CA TYR A 83 1.72 5.51 18.55
C TYR A 83 1.08 5.44 17.16
N HIS A 84 0.25 4.44 16.91
CA HIS A 84 -0.32 4.17 15.59
C HIS A 84 -1.83 4.45 15.60
N VAL A 85 -2.32 5.11 14.55
CA VAL A 85 -3.73 5.52 14.40
C VAL A 85 -4.15 5.35 12.94
N ASP A 86 -5.31 4.76 12.69
CA ASP A 86 -5.96 4.82 11.38
C ASP A 86 -6.84 6.07 11.32
N ALA A 87 -6.63 6.94 10.34
CA ALA A 87 -7.50 8.07 10.05
C ALA A 87 -8.45 7.70 8.90
N PRO A 88 -9.77 7.56 9.13
CA PRO A 88 -10.73 7.39 8.05
C PRO A 88 -10.87 8.68 7.23
N ILE A 89 -11.19 8.52 5.95
CA ILE A 89 -11.62 9.63 5.08
C ILE A 89 -12.96 10.19 5.55
N VAL A 90 -13.19 11.49 5.34
CA VAL A 90 -14.50 12.14 5.48
C VAL A 90 -15.20 12.09 4.11
N PRO A 91 -16.18 11.20 3.84
CA PRO A 91 -16.62 10.90 2.46
C PRO A 91 -17.20 12.10 1.71
N ALA A 92 -17.82 13.05 2.43
CA ALA A 92 -18.40 14.27 1.86
C ALA A 92 -17.36 15.36 1.51
N SER A 93 -16.10 15.19 1.89
CA SER A 93 -14.99 16.13 1.59
C SER A 93 -14.28 15.83 0.27
N ILE A 94 -14.57 14.69 -0.37
CA ILE A 94 -13.91 14.28 -1.60
C ILE A 94 -14.22 15.31 -2.70
N SER A 95 -13.17 16.00 -3.13
CA SER A 95 -13.22 17.01 -4.18
C SER A 95 -13.79 16.48 -5.50
N ALA A 96 -14.36 17.35 -6.32
CA ALA A 96 -14.99 16.98 -7.60
C ALA A 96 -14.03 16.32 -8.63
N ASN A 97 -12.70 16.46 -8.47
CA ASN A 97 -11.71 15.75 -9.28
C ASN A 97 -11.22 14.43 -8.62
N GLY A 98 -11.54 14.21 -7.34
CA GLY A 98 -11.17 13.05 -6.53
C GLY A 98 -9.77 13.11 -5.90
N LYS A 99 -8.97 14.16 -6.13
CA LYS A 99 -7.54 14.21 -5.73
C LYS A 99 -7.29 14.72 -4.32
N THR A 100 -8.19 15.55 -3.79
CA THR A 100 -8.14 16.01 -2.40
C THR A 100 -9.36 15.52 -1.61
N ALA A 101 -9.12 15.15 -0.35
CA ALA A 101 -10.15 14.84 0.63
C ALA A 101 -9.61 15.11 2.04
N ASP A 102 -10.52 15.30 2.99
CA ASP A 102 -10.21 15.52 4.40
C ASP A 102 -10.21 14.21 5.18
N PHE A 103 -9.31 14.11 6.15
CA PHE A 103 -9.13 12.96 7.04
C PHE A 103 -9.14 13.42 8.49
N THR A 104 -9.82 12.66 9.36
CA THR A 104 -10.05 13.06 10.76
C THR A 104 -9.54 12.00 11.73
N PHE A 105 -8.72 12.41 12.70
CA PHE A 105 -8.07 11.51 13.66
C PHE A 105 -7.81 12.19 15.02
N ALA A 106 -7.68 11.40 16.08
CA ALA A 106 -7.22 11.91 17.38
C ALA A 106 -5.68 12.00 17.42
N ILE A 107 -5.14 13.03 18.09
CA ILE A 107 -3.75 12.95 18.57
C ILE A 107 -3.72 11.99 19.77
N PRO A 108 -2.80 11.01 19.83
CA PRO A 108 -2.66 10.09 20.95
C PRO A 108 -2.55 10.81 22.29
N TYR A 109 -3.38 10.41 23.28
CA TYR A 109 -3.48 11.10 24.58
C TYR A 109 -2.17 11.11 25.38
N GLN A 110 -1.24 10.21 25.06
CA GLN A 110 0.11 10.15 25.63
C GLN A 110 1.00 11.33 25.21
N ILE A 111 0.58 12.13 24.22
CA ILE A 111 1.27 13.35 23.74
C ILE A 111 0.55 14.57 24.32
N PRO A 112 0.97 15.10 25.49
CA PRO A 112 0.22 16.13 26.19
C PRO A 112 0.18 17.48 25.43
N SER A 113 -0.75 18.35 25.83
CA SER A 113 -0.87 19.70 25.26
C SER A 113 0.46 20.46 25.40
N GLY A 114 0.86 21.14 24.33
CA GLY A 114 2.15 21.86 24.25
C GLY A 114 3.39 20.99 24.04
N ALA A 115 3.29 19.65 24.07
CA ALA A 115 4.40 18.77 23.71
C ALA A 115 4.64 18.73 22.18
N THR A 116 5.84 18.32 21.78
CA THR A 116 6.28 18.27 20.38
C THR A 116 6.47 16.84 19.91
N PHE A 117 5.93 16.50 18.73
CA PHE A 117 5.97 15.16 18.13
C PHE A 117 6.34 15.20 16.64
N ASN A 118 6.70 14.04 16.08
CA ASN A 118 6.80 13.85 14.63
C ASN A 118 5.59 13.04 14.13
N LEU A 119 5.10 13.35 12.93
CA LEU A 119 4.01 12.64 12.27
C LEU A 119 4.53 11.99 10.99
N TYR A 120 4.21 10.71 10.82
CA TYR A 120 4.45 9.90 9.64
C TYR A 120 3.11 9.38 9.13
N VAL A 121 2.88 9.43 7.83
CA VAL A 121 1.59 9.10 7.21
C VAL A 121 1.82 8.24 5.99
N VAL A 122 1.02 7.19 5.83
CA VAL A 122 1.01 6.30 4.67
C VAL A 122 -0.40 6.19 4.10
N TYR A 123 -0.49 6.22 2.78
CA TYR A 123 -1.58 5.61 2.04
C TYR A 123 -1.08 4.38 1.29
N GLN A 124 -1.81 3.28 1.42
CA GLN A 124 -1.77 2.12 0.53
C GLN A 124 -3.21 1.65 0.40
N LYS A 125 -3.69 1.42 -0.83
CA LYS A 125 -5.04 0.89 -1.05
C LYS A 125 -5.12 -0.52 -0.43
N THR A 126 -5.98 -0.71 0.58
CA THR A 126 -5.97 -1.97 1.35
C THR A 126 -6.88 -3.05 0.76
N ASN A 127 -6.63 -4.30 1.12
CA ASN A 127 -7.42 -5.46 0.71
C ASN A 127 -8.61 -5.79 1.63
N THR A 128 -8.90 -4.91 2.60
CA THR A 128 -9.92 -5.07 3.67
C THR A 128 -9.70 -6.22 4.67
N ASP A 129 -8.64 -7.02 4.53
CA ASP A 129 -8.27 -8.05 5.50
C ASP A 129 -7.37 -7.47 6.61
N ASN A 130 -7.94 -7.27 7.79
CA ASN A 130 -7.22 -6.77 8.97
C ASN A 130 -6.06 -7.70 9.45
N ALA A 131 -5.88 -8.89 8.86
CA ALA A 131 -4.76 -9.79 9.13
C ALA A 131 -3.66 -9.81 8.05
N ASP A 132 -3.85 -9.16 6.89
CA ASP A 132 -2.85 -9.05 5.82
C ASP A 132 -2.68 -7.61 5.29
N GLY A 133 -3.42 -6.65 5.87
CA GLY A 133 -3.35 -5.22 5.58
C GLY A 133 -2.06 -4.55 6.04
N GLY A 134 -1.60 -3.53 5.31
CA GLY A 134 -0.34 -2.85 5.58
C GLY A 134 -0.41 -1.96 6.82
N TYR A 135 0.59 -2.03 7.70
CA TYR A 135 0.56 -1.51 9.06
C TYR A 135 1.94 -1.02 9.53
N PHE A 136 1.98 -0.11 10.51
CA PHE A 136 3.23 0.22 11.19
C PHE A 136 3.61 -0.87 12.19
N ARG A 137 4.84 -1.39 12.10
CA ARG A 137 5.39 -2.36 13.07
C ARG A 137 5.42 -1.73 14.46
N SER A 138 4.84 -2.43 15.43
CA SER A 138 4.73 -2.00 16.85
C SER A 138 6.05 -1.45 17.39
N ASN A 139 5.97 -0.33 18.13
CA ASN A 139 7.11 0.43 18.66
C ASN A 139 8.14 0.90 17.62
N THR A 140 7.73 1.11 16.37
CA THR A 140 8.58 1.70 15.31
C THR A 140 7.81 2.64 14.38
N LYS A 141 8.56 3.33 13.51
CA LYS A 141 8.09 4.01 12.30
C LYS A 141 8.41 3.25 11.00
N ILE A 142 8.53 1.92 11.09
CA ILE A 142 8.66 1.05 9.92
C ILE A 142 7.26 0.62 9.51
N TYR A 143 6.87 0.89 8.26
CA TYR A 143 5.60 0.45 7.69
C TYR A 143 5.81 -0.87 6.93
N GLU A 144 5.08 -1.92 7.28
CA GLU A 144 5.01 -3.17 6.54
C GLU A 144 3.87 -3.09 5.52
N LEU A 145 4.16 -3.39 4.26
CA LEU A 145 3.20 -3.30 3.17
C LEU A 145 2.37 -4.59 3.07
N GLU A 146 1.22 -4.49 2.42
CA GLU A 146 0.43 -5.68 2.07
C GLU A 146 1.24 -6.71 1.26
N LYS A 147 0.99 -7.99 1.52
CA LYS A 147 1.68 -9.11 0.87
C LYS A 147 1.02 -9.45 -0.47
N ARG A 148 1.62 -10.41 -1.19
CA ARG A 148 1.11 -10.93 -2.48
C ARG A 148 1.04 -9.85 -3.56
N GLU A 149 1.95 -8.89 -3.49
CA GLU A 149 2.13 -7.83 -4.48
C GLU A 149 2.26 -8.37 -5.92
N LYS A 150 2.84 -9.56 -6.12
CA LYS A 150 2.86 -10.27 -7.43
C LYS A 150 1.49 -10.57 -8.03
N ASP A 151 0.44 -10.66 -7.22
CA ASP A 151 -0.95 -10.91 -7.64
C ASP A 151 -1.70 -9.59 -7.91
N CYS A 152 -1.11 -8.43 -7.59
CA CYS A 152 -1.72 -7.10 -7.66
C CYS A 152 -1.39 -6.41 -9.00
N ILE A 153 -1.93 -6.99 -10.08
CA ILE A 153 -1.53 -6.72 -11.48
C ILE A 153 -2.60 -6.07 -12.37
N THR A 154 -3.77 -5.74 -11.82
CA THR A 154 -4.89 -5.09 -12.51
C THR A 154 -5.23 -3.75 -11.84
N LEU A 155 -6.25 -3.06 -12.35
CA LEU A 155 -6.65 -1.74 -11.86
C LEU A 155 -8.01 -1.76 -11.14
N ASP A 156 -8.89 -2.65 -11.56
CA ASP A 156 -10.32 -2.70 -11.24
C ASP A 156 -10.78 -4.10 -10.77
N LYS A 157 -9.96 -5.13 -10.93
CA LYS A 157 -10.35 -6.53 -10.73
C LYS A 157 -9.63 -7.19 -9.56
N LEU A 158 -10.33 -7.34 -8.44
CA LEU A 158 -9.88 -8.22 -7.36
C LEU A 158 -9.80 -9.69 -7.81
N ASN A 159 -8.93 -10.46 -7.16
CA ASN A 159 -8.85 -11.90 -7.37
C ASN A 159 -9.96 -12.65 -6.63
N SER A 160 -10.05 -13.97 -6.84
CA SER A 160 -11.09 -14.84 -6.30
C SER A 160 -11.14 -14.93 -4.76
N THR A 161 -10.10 -14.46 -4.06
CA THR A 161 -10.07 -14.38 -2.59
C THR A 161 -10.39 -12.98 -2.04
N GLY A 162 -10.53 -11.97 -2.92
CA GLY A 162 -10.61 -10.55 -2.55
C GLY A 162 -9.28 -9.94 -2.09
N LYS A 163 -8.25 -10.76 -1.77
CA LYS A 163 -7.02 -10.30 -1.10
C LYS A 163 -5.95 -9.75 -2.03
N GLY A 164 -6.07 -9.96 -3.33
CA GLY A 164 -5.14 -9.50 -4.38
C GLY A 164 -5.88 -8.95 -5.61
N GLY A 165 -5.15 -8.73 -6.71
CA GLY A 165 -5.71 -8.39 -8.02
C GLY A 165 -5.54 -6.93 -8.43
N ILE A 166 -5.93 -5.97 -7.60
CA ILE A 166 -5.77 -4.52 -7.87
C ILE A 166 -4.41 -4.03 -7.37
N SER A 167 -3.68 -3.23 -8.15
CA SER A 167 -2.36 -2.69 -7.80
C SER A 167 -2.43 -1.68 -6.62
N ARG A 168 -1.43 -1.71 -5.72
CA ARG A 168 -1.48 -0.99 -4.43
C ARG A 168 -0.26 -0.08 -4.22
N PRO A 169 -0.16 1.03 -4.98
CA PRO A 169 0.94 1.97 -4.81
C PRO A 169 0.97 2.55 -3.39
N MET A 170 2.13 2.47 -2.75
CA MET A 170 2.39 3.18 -1.49
C MET A 170 2.67 4.66 -1.79
N LEU A 171 1.95 5.54 -1.10
CA LEU A 171 2.27 6.96 -0.98
C LEU A 171 2.53 7.32 0.50
N TYR A 172 3.35 8.33 0.75
CA TYR A 172 3.81 8.68 2.10
C TYR A 172 4.00 10.19 2.31
N PHE A 173 3.97 10.60 3.57
CA PHE A 173 4.32 11.95 4.03
C PHE A 173 4.98 11.88 5.41
N SER A 174 5.85 12.84 5.71
CA SER A 174 6.39 13.01 7.06
C SER A 174 6.57 14.48 7.42
N LYS A 175 6.33 14.82 8.68
CA LYS A 175 6.55 16.16 9.22
C LYS A 175 7.02 16.07 10.66
N LYS A 176 8.12 16.74 10.96
CA LYS A 176 8.79 16.72 12.27
C LYS A 176 8.46 17.97 13.09
N ASN A 177 8.66 17.89 14.40
CA ASN A 177 8.56 19.00 15.34
C ASN A 177 7.20 19.72 15.35
N ILE A 178 6.09 18.98 15.30
CA ILE A 178 4.73 19.51 15.42
C ILE A 178 4.40 19.68 16.90
N THR A 179 4.03 20.88 17.34
CA THR A 179 3.54 21.11 18.71
C THR A 179 2.05 20.78 18.81
N ASN A 180 1.63 20.09 19.88
CA ASN A 180 0.22 19.82 20.20
C ASN A 180 -0.46 21.06 20.82
N THR A 181 -0.52 22.16 20.07
CA THR A 181 -1.39 23.33 20.32
C THR A 181 -2.83 23.02 19.91
N GLU A 182 -3.82 23.77 20.40
CA GLU A 182 -5.25 23.63 20.02
C GLU A 182 -5.44 23.37 18.52
N ASN A 183 -4.80 24.19 17.69
CA ASN A 183 -4.64 24.01 16.25
C ASN A 183 -3.18 23.62 15.95
N PRO A 184 -2.83 22.33 15.82
CA PRO A 184 -1.46 21.90 15.52
C PRO A 184 -1.04 22.29 14.12
N ALA A 185 0.20 22.74 13.94
CA ALA A 185 0.71 23.25 12.67
C ALA A 185 1.04 22.15 11.62
N ILE A 186 0.17 21.14 11.46
CA ILE A 186 0.31 20.07 10.46
C ILE A 186 0.14 20.64 9.05
N GLY A 187 -0.93 21.42 8.81
CA GLY A 187 -1.25 21.99 7.50
C GLY A 187 -1.84 20.98 6.52
N PRO A 188 -2.05 21.36 5.25
CA PRO A 188 -2.43 20.40 4.21
C PRO A 188 -1.31 19.39 3.99
N ILE A 189 -1.68 18.14 3.72
CA ILE A 189 -0.75 17.04 3.48
C ILE A 189 -0.69 16.76 1.99
N THR A 190 0.51 16.76 1.43
CA THR A 190 0.78 16.30 0.06
C THR A 190 1.49 14.95 0.13
N LEU A 191 0.86 13.92 -0.42
CA LEU A 191 1.40 12.55 -0.39
C LEU A 191 2.36 12.32 -1.57
N MET A 192 3.59 11.91 -1.25
CA MET A 192 4.62 11.55 -2.23
C MET A 192 4.50 10.07 -2.60
N HIS A 193 4.65 9.73 -3.87
CA HIS A 193 4.77 8.32 -4.28
C HIS A 193 6.11 7.71 -3.83
N ALA A 194 6.06 6.48 -3.29
CA ALA A 194 7.27 5.75 -2.89
C ALA A 194 7.85 4.85 -4.01
N GLY A 195 7.13 4.69 -5.13
CA GLY A 195 7.55 3.83 -6.25
C GLY A 195 6.81 4.19 -7.54
N TRP A 196 6.93 3.36 -8.57
CA TRP A 196 6.40 3.62 -9.93
C TRP A 196 5.55 2.47 -10.45
N ILE A 197 4.80 2.67 -11.55
CA ILE A 197 3.96 1.62 -12.18
C ILE A 197 4.61 1.12 -13.46
N MET A 198 4.90 -0.18 -13.54
CA MET A 198 5.21 -0.84 -14.82
C MET A 198 3.91 -1.28 -15.50
N ALA A 199 3.64 -0.74 -16.68
CA ALA A 199 2.45 -1.05 -17.47
C ALA A 199 2.83 -1.93 -18.68
N ILE A 200 2.66 -3.24 -18.52
CA ILE A 200 3.08 -4.27 -19.47
C ILE A 200 1.96 -4.54 -20.46
N HIS A 201 2.11 -3.96 -21.64
CA HIS A 201 1.29 -4.17 -22.82
C HIS A 201 1.65 -5.52 -23.44
N PHE A 202 0.73 -6.47 -23.46
CA PHE A 202 0.94 -7.84 -23.95
C PHE A 202 -0.01 -8.18 -25.10
N LYS A 203 0.56 -8.44 -26.28
CA LYS A 203 -0.18 -8.76 -27.52
C LYS A 203 0.05 -10.19 -27.98
N ASN A 204 -1.04 -10.92 -28.20
CA ASN A 204 -1.00 -12.22 -28.86
C ASN A 204 -0.82 -12.01 -30.37
N ASN A 205 0.37 -12.32 -30.87
CA ASN A 205 0.73 -12.19 -32.29
C ASN A 205 0.64 -13.54 -33.04
N THR A 206 -0.06 -14.54 -32.46
CA THR A 206 -0.40 -15.79 -33.15
C THR A 206 -1.71 -15.67 -33.94
N SER A 207 -1.95 -16.63 -34.83
CA SER A 207 -3.21 -16.80 -35.57
C SER A 207 -4.34 -17.47 -34.77
N ALA A 208 -4.12 -17.81 -33.49
CA ALA A 208 -5.05 -18.56 -32.66
C ALA A 208 -5.38 -17.84 -31.35
N GLN A 209 -6.44 -18.25 -30.65
CA GLN A 209 -6.66 -17.85 -29.26
C GLN A 209 -5.66 -18.56 -28.36
N ILE A 210 -4.99 -17.82 -27.49
CA ILE A 210 -4.15 -18.35 -26.41
C ILE A 210 -4.87 -18.24 -25.06
N ASN A 211 -4.50 -19.10 -24.10
CA ASN A 211 -4.71 -18.79 -22.69
C ASN A 211 -3.78 -17.62 -22.31
N LEU A 212 -4.16 -16.80 -21.32
CA LEU A 212 -3.23 -15.83 -20.76
C LEU A 212 -2.00 -16.54 -20.15
N PRO A 213 -0.82 -15.90 -20.13
CA PRO A 213 0.37 -16.45 -19.48
C PRO A 213 0.09 -16.77 -18.02
N GLN A 214 0.71 -17.81 -17.47
CA GLN A 214 0.63 -18.11 -16.03
C GLN A 214 1.28 -16.96 -15.24
N PHE A 215 2.49 -16.57 -15.65
CA PHE A 215 3.13 -15.33 -15.21
C PHE A 215 3.98 -14.69 -16.32
N ILE A 216 4.28 -13.40 -16.12
CA ILE A 216 5.37 -12.66 -16.77
C ILE A 216 6.28 -12.14 -15.66
N ALA A 217 7.59 -12.08 -15.88
CA ALA A 217 8.52 -11.44 -14.97
C ALA A 217 9.60 -10.64 -15.69
N PHE A 218 10.20 -9.68 -14.99
CA PHE A 218 11.34 -8.90 -15.47
C PHE A 218 12.44 -8.83 -14.42
N GLY A 219 13.68 -9.07 -14.81
CA GLY A 219 14.75 -9.23 -13.82
C GLY A 219 16.05 -9.82 -14.31
N LYS A 220 16.88 -10.26 -13.37
CA LYS A 220 18.11 -11.02 -13.58
C LYS A 220 18.57 -11.68 -12.29
N ASP A 221 19.17 -12.86 -12.39
CA ASP A 221 19.75 -13.55 -11.23
C ASP A 221 20.91 -12.76 -10.62
N ASN A 222 21.06 -12.84 -9.30
CA ASN A 222 22.04 -12.11 -8.48
C ASN A 222 21.93 -10.57 -8.54
N LEU A 223 20.90 -10.02 -9.20
CA LEU A 223 20.56 -8.61 -9.12
C LEU A 223 19.73 -8.32 -7.86
N ASN A 224 19.80 -7.09 -7.35
CA ASN A 224 19.00 -6.60 -6.23
C ASN A 224 18.41 -5.24 -6.60
N TRP A 225 17.36 -5.22 -7.43
CA TRP A 225 16.79 -3.98 -7.99
C TRP A 225 15.36 -3.68 -7.52
N VAL A 226 14.64 -4.70 -7.04
CA VAL A 226 13.23 -4.59 -6.64
C VAL A 226 13.01 -5.26 -5.28
N LEU A 227 12.24 -4.62 -4.40
CA LEU A 227 11.98 -5.11 -3.04
C LEU A 227 10.68 -5.92 -2.93
N ASN A 228 9.64 -5.57 -3.71
CA ASN A 228 8.35 -6.26 -3.78
C ASN A 228 8.25 -7.24 -4.98
N GLY A 229 9.36 -7.94 -5.30
CA GLY A 229 9.42 -8.87 -6.43
C GLY A 229 8.67 -10.20 -6.21
N ASP A 230 8.70 -10.70 -4.97
CA ASP A 230 7.91 -11.79 -4.40
C ASP A 230 7.86 -13.14 -5.15
N TYR A 231 9.05 -13.72 -5.39
CA TYR A 231 9.21 -15.18 -5.32
C TYR A 231 10.44 -15.55 -4.48
N PRO A 232 10.29 -16.21 -3.31
CA PRO A 232 9.02 -16.55 -2.63
C PRO A 232 8.28 -15.31 -2.09
N VAL A 233 7.09 -15.50 -1.52
CA VAL A 233 6.33 -14.42 -0.84
C VAL A 233 7.13 -13.88 0.35
N ALA A 234 7.20 -12.56 0.48
CA ALA A 234 7.97 -11.86 1.50
C ALA A 234 7.21 -10.66 2.09
N THR A 235 7.70 -10.14 3.21
CA THR A 235 7.30 -8.82 3.69
C THR A 235 8.20 -7.78 3.03
N THR A 236 7.58 -6.81 2.35
CA THR A 236 8.24 -5.54 2.00
C THR A 236 7.95 -4.51 3.09
N SER A 237 8.96 -3.75 3.53
CA SER A 237 8.79 -2.72 4.57
C SER A 237 9.52 -1.42 4.23
N PHE A 238 8.92 -0.28 4.53
CA PHE A 238 9.48 1.06 4.33
C PHE A 238 9.86 1.70 5.67
N ASP A 239 11.10 2.18 5.81
CA ASP A 239 11.57 2.85 7.03
C ASP A 239 11.64 4.37 6.85
N PHE A 240 10.82 5.11 7.60
CA PHE A 240 10.81 6.58 7.62
C PHE A 240 12.05 7.23 8.28
N SER A 241 13.00 6.42 8.77
CA SER A 241 14.30 6.89 9.24
C SER A 241 15.25 7.23 8.09
N SER A 242 15.15 6.48 6.98
CA SER A 242 15.98 6.61 5.77
C SER A 242 15.17 6.88 4.49
N ASN A 243 13.84 6.74 4.54
CA ASN A 243 12.92 6.71 3.39
C ASN A 243 13.26 5.62 2.35
N THR A 244 13.65 4.43 2.83
CA THR A 244 14.03 3.30 1.99
C THR A 244 13.20 2.05 2.27
N PHE A 245 12.97 1.25 1.23
CA PHE A 245 12.43 -0.10 1.35
C PHE A 245 13.48 -1.11 1.80
N SER A 246 12.96 -2.16 2.43
CA SER A 246 13.60 -3.43 2.74
C SER A 246 12.65 -4.56 2.33
N SER A 247 13.18 -5.78 2.20
CA SER A 247 12.40 -6.98 1.90
C SER A 247 12.96 -8.14 2.72
N SER A 248 12.08 -9.01 3.23
CA SER A 248 12.50 -10.25 3.89
C SER A 248 12.97 -11.32 2.89
N SER A 249 12.82 -11.09 1.58
CA SER A 249 13.37 -11.96 0.54
C SER A 249 14.86 -11.71 0.32
N SER A 250 15.64 -12.80 0.23
CA SER A 250 16.99 -12.78 -0.35
C SER A 250 16.96 -12.73 -1.89
N SER A 251 15.86 -13.18 -2.51
CA SER A 251 15.62 -13.11 -3.95
C SER A 251 14.97 -11.77 -4.31
N ARG A 252 15.76 -10.86 -4.89
CA ARG A 252 15.38 -9.47 -5.24
C ARG A 252 15.76 -9.09 -6.68
N GLY A 253 15.97 -10.13 -7.50
CA GLY A 253 16.42 -10.02 -8.89
C GLY A 253 15.29 -9.92 -9.91
N TRP A 254 14.08 -10.36 -9.56
CA TRP A 254 12.95 -10.49 -10.48
C TRP A 254 11.67 -9.91 -9.90
N LEU A 255 10.94 -9.14 -10.72
CA LEU A 255 9.58 -8.66 -10.46
C LEU A 255 8.58 -9.60 -11.13
N TYR A 256 7.85 -10.38 -10.34
CA TYR A 256 6.85 -11.32 -10.86
C TYR A 256 5.45 -10.67 -10.99
N LEU A 257 4.72 -11.11 -12.02
CA LEU A 257 3.30 -10.84 -12.25
C LEU A 257 2.55 -12.16 -12.40
N ASN A 258 1.83 -12.60 -11.36
CA ASN A 258 0.94 -13.75 -11.43
C ASN A 258 -0.37 -13.36 -12.15
N ILE A 259 -0.62 -13.97 -13.30
CA ILE A 259 -1.72 -13.65 -14.20
C ILE A 259 -2.77 -14.78 -14.19
N ASN A 260 -2.33 -16.02 -14.42
CA ASN A 260 -3.18 -17.19 -14.70
C ASN A 260 -2.55 -18.50 -14.15
N GLU A 261 -1.71 -18.41 -13.12
CA GLU A 261 -0.98 -19.55 -12.54
C GLU A 261 -1.89 -20.50 -11.74
N GLU A 262 -2.74 -19.94 -10.87
CA GLU A 262 -3.60 -20.65 -9.93
C GLU A 262 -5.05 -20.18 -10.05
N SER A 263 -6.01 -20.92 -9.49
CA SER A 263 -7.39 -20.45 -9.27
C SER A 263 -7.50 -19.23 -8.34
N SER A 264 -6.41 -18.87 -7.66
CA SER A 264 -6.24 -17.65 -6.84
C SER A 264 -5.82 -16.42 -7.66
N SER A 265 -5.37 -16.59 -8.92
CA SER A 265 -4.86 -15.51 -9.77
C SER A 265 -5.99 -14.61 -10.29
N PRO A 266 -5.77 -13.28 -10.43
CA PRO A 266 -6.84 -12.34 -10.80
C PRO A 266 -7.42 -12.57 -12.20
N LEU A 267 -6.64 -13.14 -13.12
CA LEU A 267 -7.05 -13.40 -14.50
C LEU A 267 -7.08 -14.90 -14.84
N TYR A 268 -7.30 -15.75 -13.82
CA TYR A 268 -7.41 -17.20 -13.99
C TYR A 268 -8.49 -17.62 -14.99
N GLY A 269 -8.18 -18.60 -15.82
CA GLY A 269 -9.01 -19.05 -16.94
C GLY A 269 -9.10 -18.06 -18.11
N GLY A 270 -8.47 -16.89 -18.00
CA GLY A 270 -8.49 -15.84 -19.02
C GLY A 270 -7.81 -16.26 -20.32
N LYS A 271 -8.30 -15.72 -21.44
CA LYS A 271 -7.83 -16.00 -22.79
C LYS A 271 -7.69 -14.72 -23.60
N LEU A 272 -6.76 -14.73 -24.56
CA LEU A 272 -6.49 -13.63 -25.47
C LEU A 272 -6.65 -14.10 -26.92
N ALA A 273 -7.54 -13.45 -27.67
CA ALA A 273 -7.82 -13.80 -29.07
C ALA A 273 -6.61 -13.54 -29.99
N ALA A 274 -6.63 -14.10 -31.21
CA ALA A 274 -5.61 -13.84 -32.22
C ALA A 274 -5.50 -12.34 -32.52
N GLY A 275 -4.27 -11.81 -32.57
CA GLY A 275 -3.99 -10.38 -32.78
C GLY A 275 -4.33 -9.44 -31.61
N ALA A 276 -5.06 -9.91 -30.59
CA ALA A 276 -5.57 -9.08 -29.50
C ALA A 276 -4.51 -8.78 -28.43
N SER A 277 -4.76 -7.74 -27.63
CA SER A 277 -3.86 -7.27 -26.57
C SER A 277 -4.56 -7.04 -25.23
N THR A 278 -3.77 -7.11 -24.15
CA THR A 278 -4.16 -6.74 -22.79
C THR A 278 -3.03 -5.94 -22.10
N VAL A 279 -3.29 -5.35 -20.93
CA VAL A 279 -2.28 -4.61 -20.15
C VAL A 279 -2.29 -5.09 -18.70
N PHE A 280 -1.12 -5.35 -18.13
CA PHE A 280 -0.92 -5.65 -16.72
C PHE A 280 -0.18 -4.49 -16.04
N TYR A 281 -0.56 -4.15 -14.81
CA TYR A 281 -0.08 -2.97 -14.09
C TYR A 281 0.50 -3.36 -12.74
N ARG A 282 1.82 -3.23 -12.60
CA ARG A 282 2.55 -3.70 -11.43
C ARG A 282 3.29 -2.54 -10.77
N TRP A 283 2.95 -2.24 -9.52
CA TRP A 283 3.67 -1.25 -8.73
C TRP A 283 5.03 -1.79 -8.27
N VAL A 284 6.08 -0.97 -8.35
CA VAL A 284 7.46 -1.37 -8.16
C VAL A 284 8.10 -0.57 -7.02
N ALA A 285 8.45 -1.25 -5.93
CA ALA A 285 9.16 -0.72 -4.79
C ALA A 285 10.68 -0.90 -4.98
N ILE A 286 11.42 0.20 -5.02
CA ILE A 286 12.87 0.24 -5.27
C ILE A 286 13.54 1.27 -4.33
N ASN A 287 14.87 1.24 -4.24
CA ASN A 287 15.66 2.26 -3.53
C ASN A 287 16.56 3.10 -4.45
N ASP A 288 16.78 2.65 -5.69
CA ASP A 288 17.62 3.32 -6.69
C ASP A 288 16.79 3.51 -7.96
N THR A 289 16.70 4.74 -8.46
CA THR A 289 15.94 5.08 -9.67
C THR A 289 16.66 4.69 -10.96
N SER A 290 17.91 4.23 -10.89
CA SER A 290 18.67 3.64 -11.99
C SER A 290 18.30 2.16 -12.18
N ILE A 291 17.27 1.90 -12.99
CA ILE A 291 16.90 0.53 -13.37
C ILE A 291 17.94 -0.01 -14.36
N PRO A 292 18.60 -1.14 -14.09
CA PRO A 292 19.58 -1.73 -15.02
C PRO A 292 18.87 -2.44 -16.19
N THR A 293 19.65 -2.95 -17.15
CA THR A 293 19.13 -3.81 -18.21
C THR A 293 18.58 -5.10 -17.62
N LEU A 294 17.31 -5.40 -17.89
CA LEU A 294 16.59 -6.57 -17.37
C LEU A 294 16.30 -7.58 -18.49
N ASN A 295 16.32 -8.86 -18.14
CA ASN A 295 15.72 -9.93 -18.93
C ASN A 295 14.19 -9.89 -18.78
N GLY A 296 13.48 -10.45 -19.76
CA GLY A 296 12.05 -10.72 -19.67
C GLY A 296 11.80 -12.23 -19.65
N GLU A 297 10.90 -12.67 -18.80
CA GLU A 297 10.54 -14.07 -18.59
C GLU A 297 9.02 -14.24 -18.78
N ILE A 298 8.61 -15.35 -19.41
CA ILE A 298 7.20 -15.71 -19.56
C ILE A 298 7.01 -17.22 -19.44
N TRP A 299 5.91 -17.60 -18.80
CA TRP A 299 5.41 -18.97 -18.78
C TRP A 299 3.98 -18.97 -19.30
N ILE A 300 3.70 -19.72 -20.37
CA ILE A 300 2.39 -19.76 -21.04
C ILE A 300 1.87 -21.20 -21.21
N GLY A 301 0.90 -21.56 -20.37
CA GLY A 301 0.43 -22.93 -20.22
C GLY A 301 1.51 -23.86 -19.64
N SER A 302 1.11 -25.09 -19.30
CA SER A 302 1.87 -25.95 -18.38
C SER A 302 3.33 -26.28 -18.75
N TRP A 303 3.76 -26.07 -20.00
CA TRP A 303 5.08 -26.50 -20.50
C TRP A 303 5.82 -25.50 -21.40
N THR A 304 5.26 -24.31 -21.71
CA THR A 304 5.95 -23.35 -22.60
C THR A 304 6.56 -22.20 -21.82
N TYR A 305 7.89 -22.24 -21.71
CA TYR A 305 8.70 -21.30 -20.94
C TYR A 305 9.71 -20.58 -21.86
N LYS A 306 9.91 -19.26 -21.66
CA LYS A 306 10.95 -18.47 -22.34
C LYS A 306 11.55 -17.39 -21.44
N ILE A 307 12.88 -17.28 -21.47
CA ILE A 307 13.62 -16.07 -21.07
C ILE A 307 14.15 -15.39 -22.35
N THR A 308 13.96 -14.09 -22.44
CA THR A 308 14.56 -13.20 -23.45
C THR A 308 15.59 -12.31 -22.75
N GLN A 309 16.87 -12.50 -23.08
CA GLN A 309 17.98 -11.78 -22.47
C GLN A 309 17.97 -10.30 -22.88
N ASN A 310 18.27 -9.39 -21.95
CA ASN A 310 18.34 -7.94 -22.16
C ASN A 310 17.06 -7.32 -22.79
N MET A 311 15.89 -7.90 -22.53
CA MET A 311 14.61 -7.49 -23.11
C MET A 311 14.23 -6.04 -22.78
N LEU A 312 14.55 -5.55 -21.58
CA LEU A 312 14.39 -4.15 -21.19
C LEU A 312 15.77 -3.50 -21.04
N PRO A 313 16.07 -2.39 -21.73
CA PRO A 313 17.33 -1.65 -21.55
C PRO A 313 17.34 -0.91 -20.21
N ALA A 314 18.53 -0.63 -19.70
CA ALA A 314 18.73 0.24 -18.55
C ALA A 314 18.08 1.62 -18.77
N ARG A 315 17.52 2.18 -17.70
CA ARG A 315 16.82 3.48 -17.70
C ARG A 315 16.79 4.10 -16.31
N THR A 316 16.74 5.43 -16.25
CA THR A 316 16.25 6.12 -15.06
C THR A 316 14.72 6.09 -15.03
N ILE A 317 14.14 6.12 -13.83
CA ILE A 317 12.70 6.31 -13.57
C ILE A 317 12.49 7.46 -12.58
N GLU A 318 11.24 7.89 -12.44
CA GLU A 318 10.77 8.81 -11.40
C GLU A 318 9.63 8.12 -10.62
N TYR A 319 9.57 8.33 -9.30
CA TYR A 319 8.48 7.78 -8.48
C TYR A 319 7.17 8.49 -8.80
N GLY A 320 6.06 7.75 -8.81
CA GLY A 320 4.74 8.25 -9.17
C GLY A 320 4.43 8.27 -10.67
N LYS A 321 5.39 7.91 -11.53
CA LYS A 321 5.20 7.80 -12.98
C LYS A 321 4.78 6.41 -13.44
N THR A 322 4.14 6.33 -14.62
CA THR A 322 3.87 5.07 -15.31
C THR A 322 4.83 4.87 -16.49
N TYR A 323 5.40 3.67 -16.60
CA TYR A 323 6.31 3.32 -17.69
C TYR A 323 5.83 2.09 -18.47
N HIS A 324 5.55 2.31 -19.75
CA HIS A 324 5.00 1.28 -20.64
C HIS A 324 6.06 0.35 -21.21
N VAL A 325 5.74 -0.93 -21.23
CA VAL A 325 6.56 -2.02 -21.78
C VAL A 325 5.72 -2.78 -22.80
N TYR A 326 5.99 -2.58 -24.08
CA TYR A 326 5.29 -3.25 -25.17
C TYR A 326 5.91 -4.60 -25.49
N THR A 327 5.11 -5.65 -25.45
CA THR A 327 5.53 -7.04 -25.58
C THR A 327 4.60 -7.87 -26.46
N THR A 328 5.19 -8.84 -27.17
CA THR A 328 4.47 -9.76 -28.06
C THR A 328 4.80 -11.21 -27.76
N TRP A 329 3.82 -12.09 -27.93
CA TRP A 329 3.98 -13.53 -28.03
C TRP A 329 3.61 -14.02 -29.44
N ASP A 330 4.55 -14.58 -30.19
CA ASP A 330 4.33 -15.06 -31.56
C ASP A 330 4.02 -16.57 -31.66
N GLY A 331 3.91 -17.27 -30.52
CA GLY A 331 3.75 -18.73 -30.44
C GLY A 331 5.04 -19.48 -30.09
N LYS A 332 6.20 -18.82 -30.17
CA LYS A 332 7.53 -19.41 -29.93
C LYS A 332 8.45 -18.49 -29.10
N ASN A 333 8.36 -17.19 -29.32
CA ASN A 333 9.24 -16.16 -28.79
C ASN A 333 8.44 -15.14 -27.97
N PHE A 334 9.04 -14.68 -26.88
CA PHE A 334 8.64 -13.48 -26.15
C PHE A 334 9.58 -12.35 -26.56
N SER A 335 9.06 -11.16 -26.87
CA SER A 335 9.89 -10.06 -27.36
C SER A 335 9.32 -8.71 -26.97
N ARG A 336 10.21 -7.74 -26.77
CA ARG A 336 9.85 -6.32 -26.65
C ARG A 336 9.69 -5.72 -28.04
N THR A 337 8.68 -4.89 -28.21
CA THR A 337 8.39 -4.18 -29.47
C THR A 337 8.37 -2.66 -29.27
N ALA A 338 8.18 -1.93 -30.36
CA ALA A 338 7.58 -0.60 -30.32
C ALA A 338 6.11 -0.68 -29.83
N PRO A 339 5.45 0.47 -29.54
CA PRO A 339 3.99 0.54 -29.47
C PRO A 339 3.33 -0.08 -30.73
N TYR A 340 2.14 -0.68 -30.57
CA TYR A 340 1.54 -1.64 -31.52
C TYR A 340 0.08 -1.35 -31.91
#